data_AF-A7T7R3-F1
#
_entry.id   AF-A7T7R3-F1
#
_cell.length_a   1.000
_cell.length_b   1.000
_cell.length_c   1.000
_cell.angle_alpha   90.00
_cell.angle_beta   90.00
_cell.angle_gamma   90.00
#
_symmetry.space_group_name_H-M   'P 1'
#
loop_
_entity.id
_entity.type
_entity.pdbx_description
1 polymer ?
#
loop_
_entity_poly.entity_id
_entity_poly.type
_entity_poly.pdbx_seq_one_letter_code
_entity_poly.pdbx_strand_id
1 'polypeptide(L)'
;KNFDEPLPARFAADLLEQLRINTGISYDTSFAAAETVISHIREKVPSTAGLMGRMLQELWAEQGTSDHSDESLLITHDGQGIENILRALTEHKDDAQQRSWALDMDEPIITKQLNDLLTLLSDARRSVSRAVIRQRSMEHMESLVVYFQMEHRRSLRLLLLKVFGSLCRVDQGVIPELLCSVLPGELASSMQTYPDDTSYDNALVSAGLLRRAAIIYAASMSPTFHPSIPSYS
;
A
#
# COMPACT_ATOMS: atom_id res chain seq x y z
N LYS A 1 28.39 33.09 2.96
CA LYS A 1 28.30 31.69 2.49
C LYS A 1 27.84 31.73 1.05
N ASN A 2 28.52 31.02 0.14
CA ASN A 2 28.19 31.03 -1.29
C ASN A 2 26.88 30.27 -1.50
N PHE A 3 25.85 30.94 -2.00
CA PHE A 3 24.59 30.31 -2.40
C PHE A 3 24.68 29.65 -3.79
N ASP A 4 25.88 29.57 -4.38
CA ASP A 4 26.15 28.99 -5.71
C ASP A 4 26.61 27.53 -5.67
N GLU A 5 26.76 26.94 -4.49
CA GLU A 5 27.08 25.52 -4.37
C GLU A 5 25.88 24.67 -4.88
N PRO A 6 26.13 23.61 -5.68
CA PRO A 6 25.07 22.72 -6.14
C PRO A 6 24.38 22.05 -4.95
N LEU A 7 23.08 21.80 -5.08
CA LEU A 7 22.33 21.06 -4.07
C LEU A 7 22.86 19.62 -4.00
N PRO A 8 22.86 19.00 -2.80
CA PRO A 8 23.21 17.59 -2.66
C PRO A 8 22.34 16.72 -3.56
N ALA A 9 22.95 15.69 -4.15
CA ALA A 9 22.19 14.68 -4.87
C ALA A 9 21.12 14.09 -3.95
N ARG A 10 19.90 13.90 -4.48
CA ARG A 10 18.72 13.40 -3.75
C ARG A 10 18.20 14.31 -2.62
N PHE A 11 18.58 15.59 -2.57
CA PHE A 11 18.10 16.54 -1.57
C PHE A 11 16.57 16.45 -1.32
N ALA A 12 15.76 16.48 -2.39
CA ALA A 12 14.32 16.41 -2.27
C ALA A 12 13.82 15.09 -1.66
N ALA A 13 14.33 13.96 -2.14
CA ALA A 13 13.96 12.64 -1.62
C ALA A 13 14.35 12.51 -0.15
N ASP A 14 15.57 12.92 0.21
CA ASP A 14 16.07 12.85 1.58
C ASP A 14 15.29 13.77 2.53
N LEU A 15 14.93 14.98 2.09
CA LEU A 15 14.10 15.89 2.88
C LEU A 15 12.72 15.30 3.16
N LEU A 16 12.06 14.75 2.13
CA LEU A 16 10.75 14.12 2.25
C LEU A 16 10.80 12.89 3.17
N GLU A 17 11.82 12.06 3.02
CA GLU A 17 12.09 10.90 3.88
C GLU A 17 12.28 11.33 5.33
N GLN A 18 13.09 12.36 5.60
CA GLN A 18 13.29 12.87 6.95
C GLN A 18 12.00 13.46 7.54
N LEU A 19 11.18 14.16 6.76
CA LEU A 19 9.88 14.65 7.23
C LEU A 19 8.96 13.48 7.58
N ARG A 20 8.91 12.43 6.75
CA ARG A 20 8.15 11.21 7.02
C ARG A 20 8.57 10.56 8.33
N ILE A 21 9.86 10.28 8.49
CA ILE A 21 10.43 9.61 9.67
C ILE A 21 10.17 10.39 10.95
N ASN A 22 10.36 11.71 10.93
CA ASN A 22 10.35 12.52 12.15
C ASN A 22 8.95 13.04 12.56
N THR A 23 7.96 12.98 11.67
CA THR A 23 6.62 13.54 11.95
C THR A 23 5.48 12.55 11.79
N GLY A 24 5.67 11.45 11.05
CA GLY A 24 4.63 10.47 10.75
C GLY A 24 3.53 10.96 9.80
N ILE A 25 3.61 12.19 9.25
CA ILE A 25 2.63 12.70 8.28
C ILE A 25 2.77 11.99 6.94
N SER A 26 1.73 11.94 6.10
CA SER A 26 1.77 11.25 4.79
C SER A 26 2.79 11.86 3.82
N TYR A 27 3.16 11.11 2.78
CA TYR A 27 4.08 11.60 1.72
C TYR A 27 3.58 12.90 1.10
N ASP A 28 2.29 12.98 0.76
CA ASP A 28 1.68 14.19 0.18
C ASP A 28 1.71 15.36 1.19
N THR A 29 1.53 15.07 2.48
CA THR A 29 1.61 16.09 3.54
C THR A 29 3.06 16.55 3.77
N SER A 30 4.02 15.63 3.76
CA SER A 30 5.46 15.93 3.81
C SER A 30 5.87 16.83 2.65
N PHE A 31 5.33 16.56 1.46
CA PHE A 31 5.53 17.38 0.28
C PHE A 31 5.01 18.80 0.47
N ALA A 32 3.73 18.92 0.84
CA ALA A 32 3.09 20.22 1.08
C ALA A 32 3.80 21.01 2.19
N ALA A 33 4.25 20.33 3.26
CA ALA A 33 5.00 20.94 4.35
C ALA A 33 6.35 21.48 3.88
N ALA A 34 7.14 20.67 3.15
CA ALA A 34 8.42 21.10 2.57
C ALA A 34 8.23 22.29 1.63
N GLU A 35 7.29 22.19 0.70
CA GLU A 35 6.97 23.25 -0.25
C GLU A 35 6.57 24.55 0.45
N THR A 36 5.72 24.46 1.46
CA THR A 36 5.23 25.63 2.23
C THR A 36 6.38 26.32 2.95
N VAL A 37 7.22 25.56 3.67
CA VAL A 37 8.35 26.12 4.44
C VAL A 37 9.37 26.75 3.51
N ILE A 38 9.78 26.06 2.44
CA ILE A 38 10.78 26.57 1.49
C ILE A 38 10.25 27.82 0.77
N SER A 39 8.98 27.82 0.35
CA SER A 39 8.34 28.96 -0.30
C SER A 39 8.26 30.18 0.64
N HIS A 40 7.88 29.97 1.89
CA HIS A 40 7.80 31.06 2.87
C HIS A 40 9.18 31.68 3.15
N ILE A 41 10.21 30.85 3.28
CA ILE A 41 11.59 31.34 3.44
C ILE A 41 12.03 32.12 2.19
N ARG A 42 11.73 31.61 0.99
CA ARG A 42 12.04 32.30 -0.28
C ARG A 42 11.47 33.72 -0.33
N GLU A 43 10.22 33.88 0.12
CA GLU A 43 9.51 35.16 0.09
C GLU A 43 9.98 36.13 1.18
N LYS A 44 10.25 35.62 2.39
CA LYS A 44 10.56 36.46 3.55
C LYS A 44 12.05 36.73 3.73
N VAL A 45 12.91 35.96 3.08
CA VAL A 45 14.37 36.08 3.17
C VAL A 45 14.97 36.25 1.77
N PRO A 46 14.99 37.48 1.20
CA PRO A 46 15.42 37.71 -0.18
C PRO A 46 16.84 37.21 -0.49
N SER A 47 17.73 37.19 0.51
CA SER A 47 19.11 36.70 0.36
C SER A 47 19.22 35.20 0.07
N THR A 48 18.18 34.40 0.36
CA THR A 48 18.15 32.95 0.08
C THR A 48 17.25 32.60 -1.09
N ALA A 49 16.58 33.58 -1.73
CA ALA A 49 15.51 33.34 -2.66
C ALA A 49 15.91 32.47 -3.87
N GLY A 50 17.13 32.69 -4.40
CA GLY A 50 17.67 31.87 -5.49
C GLY A 50 17.85 30.40 -5.11
N LEU A 51 18.47 30.13 -3.94
CA LEU A 51 18.67 28.77 -3.43
C LEU A 51 17.34 28.06 -3.15
N MET A 52 16.40 28.74 -2.47
CA MET A 52 15.07 28.20 -2.18
C MET A 52 14.29 27.92 -3.47
N GLY A 53 14.46 28.75 -4.50
CA GLY A 53 13.91 28.51 -5.83
C GLY A 53 14.41 27.21 -6.46
N ARG A 54 15.71 26.93 -6.37
CA ARG A 54 16.28 25.65 -6.85
C ARG A 54 15.79 24.46 -6.03
N MET A 55 15.70 24.60 -4.71
CA MET A 55 15.15 23.54 -3.84
C MET A 55 13.70 23.18 -4.21
N LEU A 56 12.85 24.17 -4.51
CA LEU A 56 11.47 23.94 -4.97
C LEU A 56 11.43 23.23 -6.33
N GLN A 57 12.32 23.60 -7.26
CA GLN A 57 12.43 22.92 -8.56
C GLN A 57 12.78 21.44 -8.40
N GLU A 58 13.76 21.12 -7.56
CA GLU A 58 14.11 19.72 -7.25
C GLU A 58 12.97 18.97 -6.56
N LEU A 59 12.25 19.64 -5.65
CA LEU A 59 11.10 19.06 -4.96
C LEU A 59 9.99 18.68 -5.95
N TRP A 60 9.58 19.59 -6.83
CA TRP A 60 8.57 19.29 -7.86
C TRP A 60 9.05 18.24 -8.87
N ALA A 61 10.33 18.26 -9.23
CA ALA A 61 10.92 17.22 -10.08
C ALA A 61 10.80 15.84 -9.40
N GLU A 62 11.17 15.74 -8.11
CA GLU A 62 11.06 14.52 -7.33
C GLU A 62 9.62 13.99 -7.24
N GLN A 63 8.61 14.87 -7.13
CA GLN A 63 7.20 14.46 -7.12
C GLN A 63 6.78 13.76 -8.42
N GLY A 64 7.24 14.29 -9.56
CA GLY A 64 6.94 13.78 -10.90
C GLY A 64 7.78 12.58 -11.31
N THR A 65 8.89 12.29 -10.62
CA THR A 65 9.80 11.20 -10.97
C THR A 65 9.13 9.84 -10.82
N SER A 66 9.02 9.11 -11.93
CA SER A 66 8.69 7.68 -11.95
C SER A 66 9.93 6.78 -12.08
N ASP A 67 11.12 7.37 -12.17
CA ASP A 67 12.37 6.71 -12.57
C ASP A 67 13.15 6.06 -11.42
N HIS A 68 12.52 5.94 -10.25
CA HIS A 68 13.12 5.20 -9.14
C HIS A 68 13.09 3.71 -9.46
N SER A 69 14.25 3.05 -9.37
CA SER A 69 14.29 1.59 -9.47
C SER A 69 13.53 0.97 -8.30
N ASP A 70 12.90 -0.17 -8.50
CA ASP A 70 12.18 -0.86 -7.44
C ASP A 70 13.10 -1.13 -6.24
N GLU A 71 14.38 -1.50 -6.45
CA GLU A 71 15.34 -1.72 -5.36
C GLU A 71 15.54 -0.46 -4.49
N SER A 72 15.60 0.72 -5.12
CA SER A 72 15.73 1.99 -4.40
C SER A 72 14.49 2.33 -3.59
N LEU A 73 13.31 1.94 -4.07
CA LEU A 73 12.03 2.16 -3.38
C LEU A 73 11.86 1.21 -2.19
N LEU A 74 12.32 -0.03 -2.31
CA LEU A 74 12.24 -1.04 -1.25
C LEU A 74 13.07 -0.68 -0.01
N ILE A 75 14.18 0.04 -0.17
CA ILE A 75 15.05 0.44 0.95
C ILE A 75 14.59 1.72 1.65
N THR A 76 13.54 2.39 1.18
CA THR A 76 12.95 3.53 1.89
C THR A 76 12.37 3.09 3.23
N HIS A 77 12.19 4.03 4.16
CA HIS A 77 11.58 3.79 5.47
C HIS A 77 10.19 3.15 5.31
N ASP A 78 9.36 3.70 4.43
CA ASP A 78 8.03 3.16 4.18
C ASP A 78 8.10 1.78 3.52
N GLY A 79 9.04 1.58 2.59
CA GLY A 79 9.27 0.29 1.93
C GLY A 79 9.61 -0.81 2.93
N GLN A 80 10.58 -0.55 3.80
CA GLN A 80 10.97 -1.45 4.89
C GLN A 80 9.86 -1.62 5.92
N GLY A 81 9.12 -0.56 6.24
CA GLY A 81 8.00 -0.59 7.18
C GLY A 81 6.89 -1.54 6.75
N ILE A 82 6.48 -1.44 5.48
CA ILE A 82 5.45 -2.33 4.90
C ILE A 82 5.95 -3.79 4.93
N GLU A 83 7.17 -4.03 4.44
CA GLU A 83 7.79 -5.36 4.40
C GLU A 83 7.87 -6.00 5.80
N ASN A 84 8.35 -5.24 6.79
CA ASN A 84 8.54 -5.75 8.14
C ASN A 84 7.21 -6.10 8.82
N ILE A 85 6.16 -5.32 8.59
CA ILE A 85 4.82 -5.62 9.12
C ILE A 85 4.23 -6.86 8.45
N LEU A 86 4.35 -6.98 7.12
CA LEU A 86 3.89 -8.16 6.38
C LEU A 86 4.58 -9.44 6.86
N ARG A 87 5.90 -9.37 7.10
CA ARG A 87 6.66 -10.46 7.70
C ARG A 87 6.19 -10.80 9.10
N ALA A 88 6.02 -9.80 9.97
CA ALA A 88 5.55 -10.03 11.34
C ALA A 88 4.16 -10.69 11.38
N LEU A 89 3.24 -10.28 10.49
CA LEU A 89 1.92 -10.90 10.37
C LEU A 89 2.01 -12.36 9.88
N THR A 90 2.95 -12.65 8.97
CA THR A 90 3.25 -14.03 8.53
C THR A 90 3.74 -14.88 9.71
N GLU A 91 4.67 -14.35 10.50
CA GLU A 91 5.20 -15.02 11.69
C GLU A 91 4.10 -15.26 12.74
N HIS A 92 3.19 -14.31 12.95
CA HIS A 92 2.03 -14.50 13.83
C HIS A 92 1.09 -15.61 13.34
N LYS A 93 0.84 -15.68 12.03
CA LYS A 93 0.07 -16.80 11.44
C LYS A 93 0.77 -18.13 11.69
N ASP A 94 2.09 -18.20 11.50
CA ASP A 94 2.87 -19.43 11.73
C ASP A 94 2.82 -19.85 13.21
N ASP A 95 2.90 -18.91 14.13
CA ASP A 95 2.81 -19.18 15.57
C ASP A 95 1.43 -19.72 15.96
N ALA A 96 0.36 -19.12 15.44
CA ALA A 96 -1.01 -19.56 15.65
C ALA A 96 -1.26 -21.00 15.15
N GLN A 97 -0.56 -21.43 14.08
CA GLN A 97 -0.59 -22.82 13.61
C GLN A 97 0.09 -23.80 14.57
N GLN A 98 1.09 -23.33 15.34
CA GLN A 98 1.90 -24.18 16.21
C GLN A 98 1.41 -24.21 17.67
N ARG A 99 0.75 -23.15 18.18
CA ARG A 99 0.39 -23.02 19.60
C ARG A 99 -1.01 -22.42 19.79
N SER A 100 -1.95 -23.23 20.28
CA SER A 100 -3.35 -22.82 20.47
C SER A 100 -3.66 -22.02 21.75
N TRP A 101 -2.71 -21.90 22.70
CA TRP A 101 -2.98 -21.42 24.07
C TRP A 101 -2.68 -19.94 24.34
N ALA A 102 -2.11 -19.20 23.37
CA ALA A 102 -1.74 -17.79 23.53
C ALA A 102 -2.55 -16.80 22.65
N LEU A 103 -3.53 -17.30 21.90
CA LEU A 103 -4.27 -16.57 20.86
C LEU A 103 -5.09 -15.37 21.37
N ASP A 104 -5.38 -15.24 22.66
CA ASP A 104 -6.15 -14.09 23.16
C ASP A 104 -5.26 -12.91 23.60
N MET A 105 -3.96 -13.14 23.83
CA MET A 105 -3.04 -12.11 24.35
C MET A 105 -2.36 -11.30 23.23
N ASP A 106 -2.43 -11.77 21.98
CA ASP A 106 -1.79 -11.16 20.82
C ASP A 106 -2.70 -10.21 20.03
N GLU A 107 -4.02 -10.22 20.27
CA GLU A 107 -5.00 -9.43 19.51
C GLU A 107 -4.63 -7.94 19.43
N PRO A 108 -4.21 -7.26 20.52
CA PRO A 108 -3.82 -5.86 20.45
C PRO A 108 -2.59 -5.61 19.58
N ILE A 109 -1.66 -6.57 19.54
CA ILE A 109 -0.42 -6.49 18.75
C ILE A 109 -0.76 -6.63 17.26
N ILE A 110 -1.54 -7.65 16.91
CA ILE A 110 -1.97 -7.89 15.52
C ILE A 110 -2.85 -6.73 15.04
N THR A 111 -3.77 -6.25 15.88
CA THR A 111 -4.60 -5.07 15.58
C THR A 111 -3.72 -3.86 15.27
N LYS A 112 -2.68 -3.60 16.07
CA LYS A 112 -1.74 -2.51 15.83
C LYS A 112 -1.02 -2.71 14.49
N GLN A 113 -0.46 -3.90 14.24
CA GLN A 113 0.23 -4.21 12.98
C GLN A 113 -0.66 -4.01 11.75
N LEU A 114 -1.90 -4.48 11.78
CA LEU A 114 -2.84 -4.30 10.66
C LEU A 114 -3.20 -2.82 10.44
N ASN A 115 -3.40 -2.04 11.50
CA ASN A 115 -3.65 -0.60 11.38
C ASN A 115 -2.41 0.17 10.90
N ASP A 116 -1.22 -0.19 11.37
CA ASP A 116 0.03 0.40 10.91
C ASP A 116 0.26 0.11 9.42
N LEU A 117 -0.03 -1.12 8.98
CA LEU A 117 0.02 -1.50 7.56
C LEU A 117 -0.98 -0.69 6.73
N LEU A 118 -2.23 -0.55 7.18
CA LEU A 118 -3.24 0.26 6.50
C LEU A 118 -2.78 1.71 6.35
N THR A 119 -2.20 2.28 7.40
CA THR A 119 -1.68 3.65 7.41
C THR A 119 -0.51 3.79 6.43
N LEU A 120 0.45 2.86 6.43
CA LEU A 120 1.55 2.90 5.46
C LEU A 120 1.06 2.76 4.02
N LEU A 121 0.09 1.87 3.75
CA LEU A 121 -0.47 1.71 2.41
C LEU A 121 -1.27 2.93 1.92
N SER A 122 -1.84 3.72 2.83
CA SER A 122 -2.54 4.98 2.48
C SER A 122 -1.60 6.16 2.34
N ASP A 123 -0.58 6.24 3.20
CA ASP A 123 0.19 7.47 3.43
C ASP A 123 1.55 7.46 2.74
N ALA A 124 2.10 6.28 2.45
CA ALA A 124 3.35 6.17 1.71
C ALA A 124 3.18 6.60 0.25
N ARG A 125 4.31 6.93 -0.39
CA ARG A 125 4.33 7.17 -1.82
C ARG A 125 3.84 5.92 -2.56
N ARG A 126 2.83 6.08 -3.44
CA ARG A 126 2.21 4.94 -4.14
C ARG A 126 3.20 4.04 -4.90
N SER A 127 4.27 4.60 -5.46
CA SER A 127 5.33 3.81 -6.12
C SER A 127 6.08 2.90 -5.14
N VAL A 128 6.33 3.35 -3.91
CA VAL A 128 6.98 2.55 -2.85
C VAL A 128 6.09 1.36 -2.49
N SER A 129 4.83 1.61 -2.13
CA SER A 129 3.89 0.56 -1.77
C SER A 129 3.73 -0.46 -2.90
N ARG A 130 3.68 0.01 -4.16
CA ARG A 130 3.59 -0.87 -5.33
C ARG A 130 4.85 -1.72 -5.53
N ALA A 131 6.04 -1.14 -5.34
CA ALA A 131 7.31 -1.87 -5.46
C ALA A 131 7.40 -3.00 -4.43
N VAL A 132 7.05 -2.72 -3.16
CA VAL A 132 6.98 -3.75 -2.10
C VAL A 132 6.00 -4.85 -2.49
N ILE A 133 4.81 -4.48 -2.96
CA ILE A 133 3.77 -5.45 -3.30
C ILE A 133 4.26 -6.42 -4.39
N ARG A 134 4.87 -5.88 -5.47
CA ARG A 134 5.31 -6.67 -6.63
C ARG A 134 6.51 -7.56 -6.36
N GLN A 135 7.50 -7.09 -5.60
CA GLN A 135 8.78 -7.80 -5.49
C GLN A 135 8.86 -8.74 -4.29
N ARG A 136 8.11 -8.47 -3.21
CA ARG A 136 8.32 -9.18 -1.93
C ARG A 136 7.04 -9.61 -1.23
N SER A 137 5.87 -9.11 -1.66
CA SER A 137 4.64 -9.37 -0.90
C SER A 137 3.83 -10.58 -1.34
N MET A 138 4.10 -11.23 -2.48
CA MET A 138 3.18 -12.29 -2.95
C MET A 138 3.14 -13.47 -1.99
N GLU A 139 4.29 -13.91 -1.47
CA GLU A 139 4.35 -14.93 -0.41
C GLU A 139 3.65 -14.45 0.88
N HIS A 140 3.88 -13.20 1.29
CA HIS A 140 3.22 -12.62 2.46
C HIS A 140 1.70 -12.48 2.27
N MET A 141 1.24 -12.22 1.05
CA MET A 141 -0.17 -12.08 0.70
C MET A 141 -0.88 -13.42 0.73
N GLU A 142 -0.27 -14.47 0.17
CA GLU A 142 -0.77 -15.84 0.32
C GLU A 142 -0.86 -16.22 1.80
N SER A 143 0.17 -15.89 2.59
CA SER A 143 0.17 -16.11 4.04
C SER A 143 -0.96 -15.36 4.75
N LEU A 144 -1.23 -14.10 4.40
CA LEU A 144 -2.34 -13.32 4.95
C LEU A 144 -3.71 -13.90 4.56
N VAL A 145 -3.86 -14.46 3.36
CA VAL A 145 -5.11 -15.14 2.96
C VAL A 145 -5.33 -16.39 3.80
N VAL A 146 -4.30 -17.21 4.02
CA VAL A 146 -4.37 -18.36 4.93
C VAL A 146 -4.66 -17.89 6.35
N TYR A 147 -4.06 -16.78 6.78
CA TYR A 147 -4.33 -16.21 8.09
C TYR A 147 -5.81 -15.82 8.24
N PHE A 148 -6.37 -15.14 7.24
CA PHE A 148 -7.79 -14.79 7.23
C PHE A 148 -8.69 -16.01 7.32
N GLN A 149 -8.35 -17.12 6.65
CA GLN A 149 -9.11 -18.36 6.73
C GLN A 149 -9.11 -18.94 8.17
N MET A 150 -7.97 -18.91 8.85
CA MET A 150 -7.81 -19.42 10.21
C MET A 150 -8.37 -18.50 11.30
N GLU A 151 -8.40 -17.19 11.06
CA GLU A 151 -8.76 -16.21 12.08
C GLU A 151 -10.26 -16.22 12.37
N HIS A 152 -10.63 -16.44 13.62
CA HIS A 152 -12.03 -16.47 14.06
C HIS A 152 -12.47 -15.14 14.69
N ARG A 153 -11.52 -14.30 15.13
CA ARG A 153 -11.81 -13.00 15.75
C ARG A 153 -12.26 -12.00 14.69
N ARG A 154 -13.51 -11.56 14.83
CA ARG A 154 -14.19 -10.73 13.82
C ARG A 154 -13.53 -9.35 13.62
N SER A 155 -12.99 -8.77 14.69
CA SER A 155 -12.18 -7.54 14.68
C SER A 155 -11.01 -7.63 13.71
N LEU A 156 -10.22 -8.71 13.83
CA LEU A 156 -9.03 -8.95 13.00
C LEU A 156 -9.41 -9.33 11.57
N ARG A 157 -10.44 -10.17 11.37
CA ARG A 157 -10.96 -10.49 10.02
C ARG A 157 -11.35 -9.21 9.27
N LEU A 158 -12.02 -8.25 9.91
CA LEU A 158 -12.36 -6.99 9.27
C LEU A 158 -11.12 -6.17 8.89
N LEU A 159 -10.12 -6.10 9.77
CA LEU A 159 -8.88 -5.40 9.47
C LEU A 159 -8.12 -6.05 8.30
N LEU A 160 -8.07 -7.39 8.25
CA LEU A 160 -7.51 -8.14 7.11
C LEU A 160 -8.25 -7.82 5.80
N LEU A 161 -9.58 -7.75 5.82
CA LEU A 161 -10.36 -7.33 4.65
C LEU A 161 -10.05 -5.89 4.21
N LYS A 162 -9.90 -4.97 5.16
CA LYS A 162 -9.45 -3.60 4.87
C LYS A 162 -8.06 -3.61 4.24
N VAL A 163 -7.14 -4.46 4.72
CA VAL A 163 -5.79 -4.61 4.16
C VAL A 163 -5.88 -5.13 2.72
N PHE A 164 -6.62 -6.21 2.44
CA PHE A 164 -6.81 -6.70 1.06
C PHE A 164 -7.40 -5.63 0.15
N GLY A 165 -8.42 -4.90 0.60
CA GLY A 165 -8.98 -3.78 -0.16
C GLY A 165 -7.97 -2.66 -0.43
N SER A 166 -7.07 -2.38 0.51
CA SER A 166 -5.99 -1.41 0.35
C SER A 166 -4.94 -1.90 -0.65
N LEU A 167 -4.50 -3.16 -0.55
CA LEU A 167 -3.57 -3.78 -1.49
C LEU A 167 -4.11 -3.73 -2.93
N CYS A 168 -5.39 -4.09 -3.13
CA CYS A 168 -6.06 -3.97 -4.44
C CYS A 168 -6.16 -2.53 -4.95
N ARG A 169 -6.10 -1.51 -4.08
CA ARG A 169 -6.10 -0.10 -4.48
C ARG A 169 -4.70 0.36 -4.91
N VAL A 170 -3.67 -0.15 -4.24
CA VAL A 170 -2.27 0.16 -4.54
C VAL A 170 -1.83 -0.49 -5.86
N ASP A 171 -2.16 -1.77 -6.07
CA ASP A 171 -1.86 -2.49 -7.30
C ASP A 171 -3.04 -3.36 -7.76
N GLN A 172 -3.49 -3.17 -9.00
CA GLN A 172 -4.55 -4.00 -9.59
C GLN A 172 -4.08 -5.44 -9.88
N GLY A 173 -2.76 -5.67 -10.01
CA GLY A 173 -2.16 -6.99 -10.19
C GLY A 173 -2.41 -7.95 -9.03
N VAL A 174 -2.75 -7.42 -7.85
CA VAL A 174 -3.13 -8.20 -6.67
C VAL A 174 -4.48 -8.90 -6.85
N ILE A 175 -5.41 -8.31 -7.63
CA ILE A 175 -6.79 -8.81 -7.67
C ILE A 175 -6.89 -10.22 -8.26
N PRO A 176 -6.25 -10.55 -9.39
CA PRO A 176 -6.21 -11.92 -9.91
C PRO A 176 -5.64 -12.92 -8.90
N GLU A 177 -4.61 -12.56 -8.15
CA GLU A 177 -3.99 -13.46 -7.17
C GLU A 177 -4.93 -13.76 -6.00
N LEU A 178 -5.59 -12.73 -5.44
CA LEU A 178 -6.62 -12.92 -4.42
C LEU A 178 -7.81 -13.72 -4.96
N LEU A 179 -8.18 -13.53 -6.22
CA LEU A 179 -9.28 -14.26 -6.86
C LEU A 179 -9.00 -15.74 -7.06
N CYS A 180 -7.75 -16.10 -7.36
CA CYS A 180 -7.32 -17.47 -7.53
C CYS A 180 -7.00 -18.16 -6.20
N SER A 181 -7.04 -17.43 -5.09
CA SER A 181 -6.85 -17.96 -3.73
C SER A 181 -8.14 -18.52 -3.13
N VAL A 182 -8.07 -18.99 -1.88
CA VAL A 182 -9.25 -19.43 -1.10
C VAL A 182 -10.15 -18.26 -0.63
N LEU A 183 -9.67 -17.01 -0.70
CA LEU A 183 -10.35 -15.84 -0.17
C LEU A 183 -11.80 -15.68 -0.68
N PRO A 184 -12.13 -15.85 -1.98
CA PRO A 184 -13.51 -15.69 -2.43
C PRO A 184 -14.47 -16.71 -1.82
N GLY A 185 -14.02 -17.95 -1.60
CA GLY A 185 -14.80 -18.98 -0.93
C GLY A 185 -15.06 -18.65 0.53
N GLU A 186 -14.03 -18.18 1.24
CA GLU A 186 -14.13 -17.74 2.62
C GLU A 186 -15.06 -16.53 2.78
N LEU A 187 -15.01 -15.59 1.84
CA LEU A 187 -15.94 -14.45 1.78
C LEU A 187 -17.38 -14.91 1.60
N ALA A 188 -17.64 -15.80 0.63
CA ALA A 188 -18.97 -16.32 0.37
C ALA A 188 -19.55 -17.07 1.59
N SER A 189 -18.73 -17.91 2.23
CA SER A 189 -19.09 -18.62 3.45
C SER A 189 -19.40 -17.67 4.62
N SER A 190 -18.55 -16.65 4.80
CA SER A 190 -18.74 -15.63 5.84
C SER A 190 -20.06 -14.86 5.65
N MET A 191 -20.39 -14.47 4.42
CA MET A 191 -21.63 -13.77 4.09
C MET A 191 -22.89 -14.60 4.34
N GLN A 192 -22.83 -15.92 4.10
CA GLN A 192 -23.95 -16.84 4.37
C GLN A 192 -24.14 -17.10 5.86
N THR A 193 -23.03 -17.15 6.62
CA THR A 193 -23.04 -17.45 8.05
C THR A 193 -23.48 -16.26 8.90
N TYR A 194 -23.20 -15.03 8.44
CA TYR A 194 -23.53 -13.79 9.15
C TYR A 194 -24.40 -12.85 8.30
N PRO A 195 -25.63 -13.24 7.94
CA PRO A 195 -26.49 -12.45 7.04
C PRO A 195 -26.96 -11.11 7.64
N ASP A 196 -27.06 -11.03 8.97
CA ASP A 196 -27.47 -9.83 9.72
C ASP A 196 -26.28 -8.95 10.15
N ASP A 197 -25.05 -9.31 9.75
CA ASP A 197 -23.89 -8.48 9.99
C ASP A 197 -23.89 -7.26 9.07
N THR A 198 -24.73 -6.29 9.41
CA THR A 198 -24.81 -4.97 8.80
C THR A 198 -23.76 -4.01 9.37
N SER A 199 -22.64 -4.49 9.94
CA SER A 199 -21.50 -3.60 10.10
C SER A 199 -21.14 -3.12 8.70
N TYR A 200 -21.59 -1.91 8.35
CA TYR A 200 -21.60 -1.38 6.99
C TYR A 200 -20.23 -1.55 6.31
N ASP A 201 -19.15 -1.48 7.10
CA ASP A 201 -17.77 -1.74 6.68
C ASP A 201 -17.53 -3.16 6.15
N ASN A 202 -18.00 -4.21 6.83
CA ASN A 202 -17.75 -5.62 6.46
C ASN A 202 -18.39 -5.95 5.11
N ALA A 203 -19.70 -5.70 4.99
CA ALA A 203 -20.46 -6.04 3.80
C ALA A 203 -20.01 -5.21 2.59
N LEU A 204 -19.70 -3.91 2.75
CA LEU A 204 -19.23 -3.06 1.66
C LEU A 204 -17.82 -3.42 1.19
N VAL A 205 -16.90 -3.75 2.11
CA VAL A 205 -15.54 -4.13 1.74
C VAL A 205 -15.54 -5.49 1.04
N SER A 206 -16.23 -6.49 1.58
CA SER A 206 -16.36 -7.81 0.96
C SER A 206 -17.11 -7.75 -0.38
N ALA A 207 -18.24 -7.05 -0.46
CA ALA A 207 -18.97 -6.89 -1.73
C ALA A 207 -18.18 -6.06 -2.74
N GLY A 208 -17.42 -5.06 -2.30
CA GLY A 208 -16.53 -4.26 -3.15
C GLY A 208 -15.41 -5.09 -3.76
N LEU A 209 -14.76 -5.94 -2.94
CA LEU A 209 -13.74 -6.90 -3.40
C LEU A 209 -14.35 -7.89 -4.39
N LEU A 210 -15.46 -8.54 -4.05
CA LEU A 210 -16.14 -9.51 -4.94
C LEU A 210 -16.66 -8.88 -6.24
N ARG A 211 -17.16 -7.63 -6.20
CA ARG A 211 -17.61 -6.91 -7.40
C ARG A 211 -16.45 -6.56 -8.32
N ARG A 212 -15.33 -6.06 -7.77
CA ARG A 212 -14.12 -5.79 -8.55
C ARG A 212 -13.57 -7.06 -9.19
N ALA A 213 -13.58 -8.14 -8.40
CA ALA A 213 -13.25 -9.48 -8.85
C ALA A 213 -14.11 -9.93 -10.05
N ALA A 214 -15.43 -9.81 -9.95
CA ALA A 214 -16.35 -10.16 -11.02
C ALA A 214 -16.15 -9.32 -12.30
N ILE A 215 -15.87 -8.01 -12.15
CA ILE A 215 -15.60 -7.12 -13.29
C ILE A 215 -14.32 -7.53 -14.02
N ILE A 216 -13.25 -7.83 -13.30
CA ILE A 216 -11.96 -8.23 -13.89
C ILE A 216 -12.07 -9.61 -14.55
N TYR A 217 -12.76 -10.55 -13.91
CA TYR A 217 -13.04 -11.86 -14.49
C TYR A 217 -13.83 -11.72 -15.82
N ALA A 218 -14.90 -10.90 -15.83
CA ALA A 218 -15.67 -10.61 -17.04
C ALA A 218 -14.84 -9.91 -18.14
N ALA A 219 -13.93 -9.00 -17.77
CA ALA A 219 -13.02 -8.34 -18.71
C ALA A 219 -12.01 -9.31 -19.32
N SER A 220 -11.50 -10.27 -18.54
CA SER A 220 -10.56 -11.31 -19.01
C SER A 220 -11.20 -12.35 -19.93
N MET A 221 -12.52 -12.52 -19.86
CA MET A 221 -13.30 -13.41 -20.73
C MET A 221 -13.79 -12.76 -22.03
N SER A 222 -13.51 -11.47 -22.26
CA SER A 222 -13.85 -10.82 -23.53
C SER A 222 -12.80 -11.19 -24.59
N PRO A 223 -13.10 -12.04 -25.57
CA PRO A 223 -12.16 -12.34 -26.64
C PRO A 223 -12.08 -11.10 -27.53
N THR A 224 -10.88 -10.59 -27.78
CA THR A 224 -10.63 -9.66 -28.87
C THR A 224 -11.11 -10.31 -30.17
N PHE A 225 -12.25 -9.84 -30.68
CA PHE A 225 -12.81 -10.27 -31.95
C PHE A 225 -11.88 -9.79 -33.06
N HIS A 226 -11.00 -10.66 -33.55
CA HIS A 226 -10.28 -10.41 -34.80
C HIS A 226 -11.22 -10.83 -35.93
N PRO A 227 -11.73 -9.90 -36.77
CA PRO A 227 -12.48 -10.31 -37.95
C PRO A 227 -11.50 -10.92 -38.94
N SER A 228 -11.55 -12.24 -39.11
CA SER A 228 -10.86 -12.95 -40.18
C SER A 228 -11.38 -12.43 -41.52
N ILE A 229 -10.51 -11.75 -42.29
CA ILE A 229 -10.78 -11.37 -43.67
C ILE A 229 -10.74 -12.66 -44.51
N PRO A 230 -11.80 -13.01 -45.26
CA PRO A 230 -11.75 -14.16 -46.15
C PRO A 230 -10.92 -13.80 -47.39
N SER A 231 -9.80 -14.49 -47.57
CA SER A 231 -9.06 -14.49 -48.83
C SER A 231 -9.85 -15.28 -49.88
N TYR A 232 -10.44 -14.55 -50.83
CA TYR A 232 -10.95 -15.13 -52.07
C TYR A 232 -9.78 -15.39 -53.02
N SER A 233 -9.59 -16.66 -53.37
CA SER A 233 -8.80 -17.13 -54.51
C SER A 233 -9.59 -17.03 -55.81
#